data_AF-A0A3M1NXU9-F1
#
_entry.id   AF-A0A3M1NXU9-F1
#
_cell.length_a   1.000
_cell.length_b   1.000
_cell.length_c   1.000
_cell.angle_alpha   90.00
_cell.angle_beta   90.00
_cell.angle_gamma   90.00
#
_symmetry.space_group_name_H-M   'P 1'
#
loop_
_entity.id
_entity.type
_entity.pdbx_description
1 polymer ?
#
loop_
_entity_poly.entity_id
_entity_poly.type
_entity_poly.pdbx_seq_one_letter_code
_entity_poly.pdbx_strand_id
1 'polypeptide(L)'
;MRRKNQRNWMFIPLLVFFLIFGCDQNIADVNPGKLPPQERTNYQFKQRQVPYTAIPRPYTETMYFLYGYRVTDNQIQILEQLLQANIPLQEAWYPDYSIPSVCMVLIPDQMIVKLRQPDSSIFNFGFVQDSSDAMPGLCLPYWFHVQVNLAEDN
;
A
#
# COMPACT_ATOMS: atom_id res chain seq x y z
N MET A 1 39.43 -47.46 52.41
CA MET A 1 38.14 -46.72 52.26
C MET A 1 38.11 -46.06 50.86
N ARG A 2 37.39 -46.65 49.89
CA ARG A 2 36.16 -46.13 49.20
C ARG A 2 36.35 -44.72 48.62
N ARG A 3 36.78 -44.58 47.35
CA ARG A 3 36.03 -44.54 46.05
C ARG A 3 35.15 -43.30 45.81
N LYS A 4 35.56 -42.55 44.78
CA LYS A 4 34.78 -41.88 43.70
C LYS A 4 33.69 -40.87 44.11
N ASN A 5 33.82 -39.65 43.57
CA ASN A 5 32.92 -39.24 42.48
C ASN A 5 33.47 -38.04 41.69
N GLN A 6 33.99 -38.37 40.50
CA GLN A 6 33.84 -37.54 39.31
C GLN A 6 32.35 -37.28 39.10
N ARG A 7 31.98 -36.02 38.87
CA ARG A 7 30.72 -35.73 38.17
C ARG A 7 30.83 -34.44 37.37
N ASN A 8 30.92 -34.66 36.07
CA ASN A 8 30.63 -33.73 34.98
C ASN A 8 29.55 -32.72 35.32
N TRP A 9 29.85 -31.44 35.09
CA TRP A 9 28.89 -30.45 34.60
C TRP A 9 29.62 -29.73 33.46
N MET A 10 29.47 -30.23 32.23
CA MET A 10 28.62 -29.59 31.20
C MET A 10 28.99 -28.11 31.04
N PHE A 11 29.88 -27.76 30.12
CA PHE A 11 29.54 -27.44 28.72
C PHE A 11 28.32 -26.50 28.57
N ILE A 12 28.63 -25.25 28.21
CA ILE A 12 27.89 -24.38 27.24
C ILE A 12 26.57 -23.78 27.77
N PRO A 13 26.40 -22.43 27.74
CA PRO A 13 26.47 -21.62 26.51
C PRO A 13 27.35 -20.36 26.64
N LEU A 14 28.24 -19.95 25.73
CA LEU A 14 28.33 -20.04 24.26
C LEU A 14 27.04 -19.65 23.53
N LEU A 15 26.41 -18.54 23.94
CA LEU A 15 25.39 -17.87 23.13
C LEU A 15 25.06 -16.44 23.59
N VAL A 16 26.07 -15.60 23.86
CA VAL A 16 25.81 -14.15 24.12
C VAL A 16 26.79 -13.21 23.40
N PHE A 17 27.79 -13.73 22.67
CA PHE A 17 28.77 -12.87 21.98
C PHE A 17 28.58 -12.71 20.46
N PHE A 18 27.53 -13.30 19.88
CA PHE A 18 27.25 -13.22 18.43
C PHE A 18 26.13 -12.24 18.05
N LEU A 19 25.68 -11.38 18.97
CA LEU A 19 24.63 -10.38 18.69
C LEU A 19 25.14 -8.93 18.53
N ILE A 20 26.46 -8.71 18.45
CA ILE A 20 27.03 -7.34 18.35
C ILE A 20 27.94 -7.16 17.12
N PHE A 21 28.30 -8.22 16.39
CA PHE A 21 29.10 -8.15 15.16
C PHE A 21 28.57 -9.07 14.06
N GLY A 22 27.30 -8.86 13.70
CA GLY A 22 26.64 -9.59 12.62
C GLY A 22 25.71 -8.70 11.80
N CYS A 23 26.05 -7.42 11.60
CA CYS A 23 25.55 -6.67 10.44
C CYS A 23 26.28 -7.19 9.20
N ASP A 24 26.06 -8.46 8.86
CA ASP A 24 26.21 -8.92 7.49
C ASP A 24 24.88 -8.65 6.80
N GLN A 25 24.52 -7.37 6.71
CA GLN A 25 23.63 -6.97 5.65
C GLN A 25 24.48 -7.04 4.41
N ASN A 26 24.24 -8.09 3.62
CA ASN A 26 24.37 -8.05 2.19
C ASN A 26 23.57 -6.84 1.69
N ILE A 27 24.16 -5.65 1.84
CA ILE A 27 24.01 -4.60 0.86
C ILE A 27 24.67 -5.23 -0.35
N ALA A 28 23.87 -5.96 -1.13
CA ALA A 28 24.19 -6.12 -2.52
C ALA A 28 24.52 -4.72 -2.99
N ASP A 29 25.78 -4.51 -3.35
CA ASP A 29 26.23 -3.39 -4.15
C ASP A 29 25.26 -3.32 -5.34
N VAL A 30 24.19 -2.55 -5.18
CA VAL A 30 23.36 -2.11 -6.28
C VAL A 30 24.28 -1.14 -7.00
N ASN A 31 25.06 -1.71 -7.91
CA ASN A 31 25.75 -0.98 -8.96
C ASN A 31 24.79 0.13 -9.41
N PRO A 32 25.13 1.42 -9.29
CA PRO A 32 24.33 2.50 -9.86
C PRO A 32 24.36 2.48 -11.40
N GLY A 33 24.84 1.38 -12.00
CA GLY A 33 24.78 1.07 -13.41
C GLY A 33 23.33 0.95 -13.85
N LYS A 34 22.81 2.09 -14.31
CA LYS A 34 21.64 2.24 -15.17
C LYS A 34 20.51 1.26 -14.84
N LEU A 35 19.60 1.71 -13.97
CA LEU A 35 18.20 1.38 -14.17
C LEU A 35 17.91 1.52 -15.68
N PRO A 36 17.30 0.52 -16.34
CA PRO A 36 16.90 0.68 -17.73
C PRO A 36 16.14 2.01 -17.82
N PRO A 37 16.34 2.83 -18.87
CA PRO A 37 15.59 4.06 -19.03
C PRO A 37 14.11 3.70 -18.91
N GLN A 38 13.51 4.03 -17.76
CA GLN A 38 12.08 3.92 -17.60
C GLN A 38 11.51 4.84 -18.66
N GLU A 39 10.79 4.28 -19.63
CA GLU A 39 9.82 5.05 -20.39
C GLU A 39 9.00 5.78 -19.34
N ARG A 40 9.24 7.08 -19.21
CA ARG A 40 8.37 7.94 -18.41
C ARG A 40 7.08 8.02 -19.19
N THR A 41 6.24 7.02 -19.05
CA THR A 41 4.85 7.13 -19.46
C THR A 41 4.32 8.32 -18.66
N ASN A 42 4.09 9.44 -19.33
CA ASN A 42 3.64 10.65 -18.66
C ASN A 42 2.21 10.40 -18.22
N TYR A 43 2.01 10.12 -16.95
CA TYR A 43 0.68 9.99 -16.38
C TYR A 43 0.18 11.37 -15.96
N GLN A 44 -1.06 11.68 -16.35
CA GLN A 44 -1.74 12.88 -15.85
C GLN A 44 -2.90 12.46 -14.96
N PHE A 45 -2.83 12.89 -13.69
CA PHE A 45 -3.94 12.80 -12.76
C PHE A 45 -4.88 13.98 -12.97
N LYS A 46 -6.09 13.71 -13.45
CA LYS A 46 -7.17 14.71 -13.42
C LYS A 46 -7.99 14.49 -12.16
N GLN A 47 -7.81 15.38 -11.19
CA GLN A 47 -8.50 15.34 -9.91
C GLN A 47 -9.68 16.32 -9.89
N ARG A 48 -10.80 15.86 -9.32
CA ARG A 48 -11.96 16.71 -9.02
C ARG A 48 -12.64 16.23 -7.75
N GLN A 49 -13.26 17.15 -7.02
CA GLN A 49 -14.10 16.81 -5.88
C GLN A 49 -15.48 16.35 -6.38
N VAL A 50 -16.00 15.26 -5.81
CA VAL A 50 -17.29 14.66 -6.14
C VAL A 50 -18.05 14.30 -4.86
N PRO A 51 -19.40 14.30 -4.87
CA PRO A 51 -20.15 13.78 -3.74
C PRO A 51 -19.94 12.27 -3.58
N TYR A 52 -20.11 11.77 -2.37
CA TYR A 52 -20.07 10.33 -2.07
C TYR A 52 -20.96 9.47 -3.00
N THR A 53 -22.11 10.01 -3.42
CA THR A 53 -23.04 9.33 -4.32
C THR A 53 -22.49 9.11 -5.73
N ALA A 54 -21.36 9.73 -6.09
CA ALA A 54 -20.68 9.53 -7.36
C ALA A 54 -19.72 8.33 -7.36
N ILE A 55 -19.50 7.68 -6.21
CA ILE A 55 -18.67 6.47 -6.12
C ILE A 55 -19.44 5.31 -6.76
N PRO A 56 -18.86 4.61 -7.73
CA PRO A 56 -19.57 3.61 -8.52
C PRO A 56 -19.99 2.41 -7.67
N ARG A 57 -21.25 2.00 -7.80
CA ARG A 57 -21.85 0.83 -7.14
C ARG A 57 -22.79 0.09 -8.11
N PRO A 58 -22.97 -1.24 -7.98
CA PRO A 58 -22.23 -2.13 -7.08
C PRO A 58 -20.75 -2.23 -7.48
N TYR A 59 -19.91 -2.69 -6.56
CA TYR A 59 -18.48 -2.83 -6.84
C TYR A 59 -18.19 -3.96 -7.83
N THR A 60 -17.22 -3.73 -8.72
CA THR A 60 -16.81 -4.69 -9.76
C THR A 60 -15.57 -5.46 -9.34
N GLU A 61 -15.23 -6.54 -10.05
CA GLU A 61 -14.01 -7.32 -9.83
C GLU A 61 -12.70 -6.55 -10.04
N THR A 62 -12.79 -5.38 -10.67
CA THR A 62 -11.67 -4.46 -10.92
C THR A 62 -11.54 -3.38 -9.86
N MET A 63 -12.39 -3.38 -8.83
CA MET A 63 -12.35 -2.41 -7.75
C MET A 63 -11.67 -2.99 -6.51
N TYR A 64 -10.76 -2.20 -5.96
CA TYR A 64 -9.92 -2.58 -4.84
C TYR A 64 -9.88 -1.47 -3.81
N PHE A 65 -9.75 -1.86 -2.54
CA PHE A 65 -9.90 -0.99 -1.40
C PHE A 65 -8.64 -1.02 -0.55
N LEU A 66 -8.20 0.14 -0.11
CA LEU A 66 -7.12 0.31 0.84
C LEU A 66 -7.67 1.01 2.08
N TYR A 67 -7.38 0.44 3.25
CA TYR A 67 -7.87 0.92 4.54
C TYR A 67 -6.71 1.25 5.49
N GLY A 68 -6.89 2.30 6.29
CA GLY A 68 -6.06 2.62 7.45
C GLY A 68 -5.20 3.88 7.28
N TYR A 69 -4.59 4.28 8.40
CA TYR A 69 -3.95 5.58 8.68
C TYR A 69 -2.87 6.10 7.71
N ARG A 70 -2.47 5.31 6.70
CA ARG A 70 -1.42 5.69 5.75
C ARG A 70 -1.96 6.40 4.51
N VAL A 71 -3.27 6.43 4.36
CA VAL A 71 -3.91 6.97 3.15
C VAL A 71 -3.96 8.49 3.20
N THR A 72 -4.30 9.15 4.31
CA THR A 72 -4.50 10.63 4.35
C THR A 72 -3.35 11.46 3.82
N ASP A 73 -2.12 10.99 4.01
CA ASP A 73 -0.92 11.79 3.74
C ASP A 73 -0.23 11.40 2.42
N ASN A 74 -0.62 10.26 1.83
CA ASN A 74 0.15 9.63 0.74
C ASN A 74 -0.72 9.16 -0.45
N GLN A 75 -1.96 9.62 -0.63
CA GLN A 75 -2.84 9.10 -1.70
C GLN A 75 -2.19 9.22 -3.08
N ILE A 76 -1.62 10.38 -3.40
CA ILE A 76 -0.97 10.60 -4.70
C ILE A 76 0.27 9.72 -4.84
N GLN A 77 1.08 9.60 -3.79
CA GLN A 77 2.25 8.73 -3.81
C GLN A 77 1.88 7.25 -4.01
N ILE A 78 0.78 6.79 -3.41
CA ILE A 78 0.25 5.43 -3.64
C ILE A 78 -0.11 5.26 -5.11
N LEU A 79 -0.83 6.22 -5.72
CA LEU A 79 -1.16 6.16 -7.16
C LEU A 79 0.11 6.10 -8.02
N GLU A 80 1.12 6.92 -7.72
CA GLU A 80 2.40 6.91 -8.43
C GLU A 80 3.13 5.56 -8.29
N GLN A 81 3.13 4.95 -7.11
CA GLN A 81 3.73 3.62 -6.88
C GLN A 81 3.02 2.53 -7.69
N LEU A 82 1.68 2.58 -7.75
CA LEU A 82 0.91 1.65 -8.58
C LEU A 82 1.29 1.77 -10.07
N LEU A 83 1.43 3.01 -10.56
CA LEU A 83 1.83 3.25 -11.94
C LEU A 83 3.28 2.81 -12.23
N GLN A 84 4.20 3.08 -11.30
CA GLN A 84 5.59 2.61 -11.40
C GLN A 84 5.70 1.08 -11.42
N ALA A 85 4.76 0.39 -10.76
CA ALA A 85 4.65 -1.06 -10.77
C ALA A 85 3.89 -1.61 -11.99
N ASN A 86 3.54 -0.77 -12.97
CA ASN A 86 2.76 -1.11 -14.15
C ASN A 86 1.36 -1.67 -13.85
N ILE A 87 0.79 -1.31 -12.70
CA ILE A 87 -0.60 -1.64 -12.38
C ILE A 87 -1.50 -0.89 -13.37
N PRO A 88 -2.47 -1.55 -14.03
CA PRO A 88 -3.31 -0.94 -15.06
C PRO A 88 -4.40 -0.04 -14.44
N LEU A 89 -3.99 0.98 -13.69
CA LEU A 89 -4.86 1.90 -12.98
C LEU A 89 -5.71 2.72 -13.96
N GLN A 90 -7.02 2.80 -13.70
CA GLN A 90 -7.98 3.58 -14.47
C GLN A 90 -8.40 4.83 -13.70
N GLU A 91 -8.91 4.62 -12.48
CA GLU A 91 -9.50 5.66 -11.65
C GLU A 91 -9.24 5.39 -10.17
N ALA A 92 -9.35 6.43 -9.35
CA ALA A 92 -9.28 6.31 -7.91
C ALA A 92 -10.24 7.28 -7.21
N TRP A 93 -10.67 6.91 -6.01
CA TRP A 93 -11.45 7.73 -5.09
C TRP A 93 -10.80 7.71 -3.72
N TYR A 94 -10.66 8.86 -3.10
CA TYR A 94 -10.26 8.96 -1.69
C TYR A 94 -11.02 10.12 -1.01
N PRO A 95 -11.28 10.06 0.30
CA PRO A 95 -12.02 11.08 0.99
C PRO A 95 -11.37 12.45 0.90
N ASP A 96 -12.20 13.48 0.84
CA ASP A 96 -11.73 14.83 1.07
C ASP A 96 -11.75 15.15 2.56
N TYR A 97 -10.59 14.95 3.22
CA TYR A 97 -10.42 15.23 4.65
C TYR A 97 -10.35 16.72 4.98
N SER A 98 -10.33 17.62 3.98
CA SER A 98 -10.47 19.06 4.24
C SER A 98 -11.89 19.43 4.66
N ILE A 99 -12.87 18.56 4.39
CA ILE A 99 -14.27 18.75 4.76
C ILE A 99 -14.58 17.94 6.02
N PRO A 100 -15.19 18.56 7.05
CA PRO A 100 -15.59 17.84 8.26
C PRO A 100 -16.50 16.65 7.96
N SER A 101 -16.23 15.52 8.61
CA SER A 101 -17.11 14.36 8.56
C SER A 101 -18.44 14.64 9.25
N VAL A 102 -19.51 14.01 8.74
CA VAL A 102 -20.85 14.10 9.34
C VAL A 102 -20.95 13.22 10.60
N CYS A 103 -20.04 12.26 10.75
CA CYS A 103 -20.00 11.36 11.90
C CYS A 103 -18.94 11.81 12.92
N MET A 104 -19.27 11.66 14.21
CA MET A 104 -18.36 11.90 15.33
C MET A 104 -17.35 10.75 15.57
N VAL A 105 -17.42 9.69 14.77
CA VAL A 105 -16.55 8.52 14.87
C VAL A 105 -15.37 8.68 13.93
N LEU A 106 -14.18 8.30 14.38
CA LEU A 106 -12.98 8.25 13.55
C LEU A 106 -13.19 7.20 12.45
N ILE A 107 -13.26 7.65 11.20
CA ILE A 107 -13.41 6.75 10.05
C ILE A 107 -12.01 6.35 9.64
N PRO A 108 -11.70 5.04 9.51
CA PRO A 108 -10.40 4.63 9.01
C PRO A 108 -10.21 5.21 7.62
N ASP A 109 -9.03 5.75 7.35
CA ASP A 109 -8.77 6.35 6.06
C ASP A 109 -9.00 5.32 4.95
N GLN A 110 -9.58 5.78 3.84
CA GLN A 110 -10.03 4.91 2.77
C GLN A 110 -9.51 5.39 1.43
N MET A 111 -9.21 4.44 0.56
CA MET A 111 -8.96 4.71 -0.84
C MET A 111 -9.54 3.56 -1.66
N ILE A 112 -10.17 3.90 -2.76
CA ILE A 112 -10.73 2.97 -3.73
C ILE A 112 -9.98 3.20 -5.03
N VAL A 113 -9.57 2.13 -5.68
CA VAL A 113 -8.97 2.19 -7.01
C VAL A 113 -9.73 1.25 -7.93
N LYS A 114 -9.89 1.68 -9.18
CA LYS A 114 -10.43 0.87 -10.26
C LYS A 114 -9.32 0.63 -11.27
N LEU A 115 -9.13 -0.64 -11.60
CA LEU A 115 -8.22 -1.06 -12.64
C LEU A 115 -8.94 -1.22 -13.98
N ARG A 116 -8.20 -1.05 -15.08
CA ARG A 116 -8.70 -1.32 -16.45
C ARG A 116 -8.97 -2.80 -16.66
N GLN A 117 -8.22 -3.66 -15.99
CA GLN A 117 -8.36 -5.11 -15.95
C GLN A 117 -7.96 -5.63 -14.55
N PRO A 118 -8.50 -6.78 -14.11
CA PRO A 118 -8.09 -7.37 -12.84
C PRO A 118 -6.57 -7.63 -12.79
N ASP A 119 -5.95 -7.34 -11.65
CA ASP A 119 -4.52 -7.53 -11.43
C ASP A 119 -4.25 -7.87 -9.97
N SER A 120 -3.78 -9.10 -9.70
CA SER A 120 -3.52 -9.58 -8.34
C SER A 120 -2.28 -8.96 -7.71
N SER A 121 -1.37 -8.38 -8.49
CA SER A 121 -0.17 -7.73 -7.94
C SER A 121 -0.52 -6.50 -7.10
N ILE A 122 -1.74 -5.96 -7.23
CA ILE A 122 -2.25 -4.88 -6.38
C ILE A 122 -2.29 -5.25 -4.89
N PHE A 123 -2.44 -6.54 -4.56
CA PHE A 123 -2.46 -7.00 -3.18
C PHE A 123 -1.12 -6.79 -2.46
N ASN A 124 -0.01 -6.68 -3.21
CA ASN A 124 1.31 -6.35 -2.63
C ASN A 124 1.37 -4.94 -2.04
N PHE A 125 0.41 -4.07 -2.39
CA PHE A 125 0.28 -2.70 -1.89
C PHE A 125 -0.73 -2.59 -0.74
N GLY A 126 -1.21 -3.73 -0.21
CA GLY A 126 -2.15 -3.77 0.91
C GLY A 126 -3.61 -3.51 0.52
N PHE A 127 -3.90 -3.45 -0.77
CA PHE A 127 -5.28 -3.41 -1.25
C PHE A 127 -5.97 -4.76 -0.99
N VAL A 128 -7.28 -4.71 -0.84
CA VAL A 128 -8.15 -5.88 -0.74
C VAL A 128 -9.31 -5.75 -1.71
N GLN A 129 -9.90 -6.89 -2.08
CA GLN A 129 -11.15 -6.91 -2.80
C GLN A 129 -12.29 -7.01 -1.78
N ASP A 130 -13.11 -5.97 -1.70
CA ASP A 130 -14.30 -5.97 -0.85
C ASP A 130 -15.54 -6.08 -1.75
N SER A 131 -16.35 -7.10 -1.50
CA SER A 131 -17.65 -7.29 -2.16
C SER A 131 -18.79 -6.68 -1.37
N SER A 132 -18.50 -6.10 -0.21
CA SER A 132 -19.50 -5.44 0.62
C SER A 132 -19.85 -4.06 0.04
N ASP A 133 -21.11 -3.85 -0.33
CA ASP A 133 -21.66 -2.50 -0.60
C ASP A 133 -21.69 -1.62 0.67
N ALA A 134 -21.18 -2.12 1.80
CA ALA A 134 -21.25 -1.48 3.11
C ALA A 134 -20.31 -0.26 3.25
N MET A 135 -19.36 -0.08 2.33
CA MET A 135 -18.42 1.03 2.30
C MET A 135 -18.44 1.76 0.97
N PRO A 136 -17.92 3.00 0.85
CA PRO A 136 -17.35 3.79 1.92
C PRO A 136 -18.40 4.41 2.86
N GLY A 137 -17.96 4.84 4.04
CA GLY A 137 -18.88 5.36 5.06
C GLY A 137 -19.61 6.62 4.60
N LEU A 138 -20.95 6.62 4.68
CA LEU A 138 -21.86 7.78 4.48
C LEU A 138 -21.45 9.07 5.23
N CYS A 139 -20.51 8.93 6.15
CA CYS A 139 -19.97 9.97 7.00
C CYS A 139 -19.01 10.94 6.30
N LEU A 140 -18.55 10.63 5.08
CA LEU A 140 -17.65 11.48 4.28
C LEU A 140 -18.41 11.97 3.06
N PRO A 141 -18.96 13.21 3.09
CA PRO A 141 -19.89 13.67 2.07
C PRO A 141 -19.22 13.90 0.71
N TYR A 142 -17.91 14.16 0.71
CA TYR A 142 -17.13 14.47 -0.48
C TYR A 142 -15.85 13.64 -0.58
N TRP A 143 -15.49 13.36 -1.82
CA TRP A 143 -14.37 12.52 -2.21
C TRP A 143 -13.65 13.19 -3.36
N PHE A 144 -12.35 13.00 -3.45
CA PHE A 144 -11.61 13.28 -4.67
C PHE A 144 -11.73 12.09 -5.61
N HIS A 145 -12.17 12.35 -6.83
CA HIS A 145 -12.11 11.43 -7.95
C HIS A 145 -10.91 11.78 -8.81
N VAL A 146 -10.06 10.80 -9.07
CA VAL A 146 -8.88 10.92 -9.92
C VAL A 146 -9.05 10.02 -11.13
N GLN A 147 -8.95 10.61 -12.32
CA GLN A 147 -8.84 9.88 -13.58
C GLN A 147 -7.38 9.82 -14.03
N VAL A 148 -6.92 8.63 -14.38
CA VAL A 148 -5.55 8.41 -14.89
C VAL A 148 -5.59 8.33 -16.41
N ASN A 149 -5.09 9.38 -17.05
CA ASN A 149 -4.88 9.38 -18.49
C ASN A 149 -3.45 8.94 -18.78
N LEU A 150 -3.29 8.03 -19.74
CA LEU A 150 -2.02 7.92 -20.44
C LEU A 150 -1.87 9.21 -21.24
N ALA A 151 -0.76 9.94 -21.09
CA ALA A 151 -0.42 10.91 -22.11
C ALA A 151 -0.30 10.13 -23.42
N GLU A 152 -1.19 10.42 -24.36
CA GLU A 152 -0.97 10.02 -25.74
C GLU A 152 0.30 10.75 -26.18
N ASP A 153 1.29 9.99 -26.64
CA ASP A 153 2.49 10.55 -27.24
C ASP A 153 2.06 11.43 -28.42
N ASN A 154 2.11 12.75 -28.23
CA ASN A 154 1.96 13.74 -29.30
C ASN A 154 3.20 13.73 -30.20
#